data_AF-A0A511ULM7-F1
#
_entry.id   AF-A0A511ULM7-F1
#
_cell.length_a   1.000
_cell.length_b   1.000
_cell.length_c   1.000
_cell.angle_alpha   90.00
_cell.angle_beta   90.00
_cell.angle_gamma   90.00
#
_symmetry.space_group_name_H-M   'P 1'
#
loop_
_entity.id
_entity.type
_entity.pdbx_description
1 polymer ?
#
loop_
_entity_poly.entity_id
_entity_poly.type
_entity_poly.pdbx_seq_one_letter_code
_entity_poly.pdbx_strand_id
1 'polypeptide(L)'
;MAPQDRISRLAQQIGDRLQHASQTPEDIQKGVQQVVRGAFDRLELVSREDFDILMDVLQRTRSRVETLERQVANLEAAVEASTAPAATPMEAEVPPVPDQHEPEPDSDSDSDSDSDSDSEEENHKPT
;
A
#
# COMPACT_ATOMS: atom_id res chain seq x y z
N MET A 1 -8.64 24.14 56.26
CA MET A 1 -7.35 24.56 55.64
C MET A 1 -7.61 24.65 54.14
N ALA A 2 -7.64 25.86 53.57
CA ALA A 2 -8.23 26.06 52.26
C ALA A 2 -7.33 25.46 51.16
N PRO A 3 -7.90 24.84 50.11
CA PRO A 3 -7.12 24.30 48.98
C PRO A 3 -6.32 25.40 48.24
N GLN A 4 -6.80 26.65 48.36
CA GLN A 4 -6.18 27.88 47.88
C GLN A 4 -4.76 28.07 48.43
N ASP A 5 -4.58 27.80 49.74
CA ASP A 5 -3.29 27.95 50.42
C ASP A 5 -2.24 26.99 49.87
N ARG A 6 -2.66 25.83 49.38
CA ARG A 6 -1.75 24.82 48.82
C ARG A 6 -1.25 25.23 47.45
N ILE A 7 -2.13 25.80 46.62
CA ILE A 7 -1.76 26.32 45.30
C ILE A 7 -0.83 27.52 45.45
N SER A 8 -1.13 28.45 46.37
CA SER A 8 -0.26 29.61 46.63
C SER A 8 1.11 29.20 47.16
N ARG A 9 1.20 28.22 48.07
CA ARG A 9 2.50 27.69 48.52
C ARG A 9 3.27 27.00 47.41
N LEU A 10 2.59 26.25 46.55
CA LEU A 10 3.21 25.62 45.39
C LEU A 10 3.72 26.66 44.40
N ALA A 11 2.94 27.70 44.11
CA ALA A 11 3.34 28.81 43.27
C ALA A 11 4.53 29.59 43.87
N GLN A 12 4.51 29.85 45.18
CA GLN A 12 5.62 30.49 45.88
C GLN A 12 6.89 29.63 45.82
N GLN A 13 6.76 28.33 46.12
CA GLN A 13 7.89 27.40 46.12
C GLN A 13 8.46 27.14 44.71
N ILE A 14 7.61 27.13 43.67
CA ILE A 14 8.05 27.08 42.28
C ILE A 14 8.73 28.39 41.88
N GLY A 15 8.16 29.53 42.28
CA GLY A 15 8.75 30.85 42.05
C GLY A 15 10.12 31.00 42.70
N ASP A 16 10.28 30.56 43.96
CA ASP A 16 11.55 30.60 44.68
C ASP A 16 12.58 29.66 44.03
N ARG A 17 12.19 28.45 43.63
CA ARG A 17 13.08 27.52 42.91
C ARG A 17 13.47 28.02 41.53
N LEU A 18 12.56 28.69 40.82
CA LEU A 18 12.84 29.28 39.51
C LEU A 18 13.74 30.52 39.63
N GLN A 19 13.54 31.35 40.66
CA GLN A 19 14.44 32.47 40.98
C GLN A 19 15.83 31.98 41.38
N HIS A 20 15.93 30.93 42.21
CA HIS A 20 17.22 30.32 42.54
C HIS A 20 17.89 29.64 41.35
N ALA A 21 17.13 28.97 40.46
CA ALA A 21 17.67 28.42 39.23
C ALA A 21 18.15 29.51 38.26
N SER A 22 17.48 30.67 38.22
CA SER A 22 17.88 31.81 37.38
C SER A 22 19.01 32.66 37.94
N GLN A 23 19.37 32.48 39.22
CA GLN A 23 20.54 33.13 39.83
C GLN A 23 21.87 32.51 39.36
N THR A 24 21.85 31.27 38.85
CA THR A 24 23.03 30.60 38.30
C THR A 24 22.71 30.05 36.91
N PRO A 25 23.29 30.60 35.82
CA PRO A 25 23.06 30.12 34.45
C PRO A 25 23.27 28.60 34.28
N GLU A 26 24.18 28.01 35.07
CA GLU A 26 24.46 26.57 35.07
C GLU A 26 23.27 25.71 35.51
N ASP A 27 22.43 26.16 36.44
CA ASP A 27 21.34 25.35 36.99
C ASP A 27 20.14 25.32 36.04
N ILE A 28 19.87 26.43 35.34
CA ILE A 28 18.95 26.41 34.18
C ILE A 28 19.48 25.47 33.10
N GLN A 29 20.77 25.56 32.76
CA GLN A 29 21.36 24.71 31.72
C GLN A 29 21.21 23.22 32.06
N LYS A 30 21.49 22.84 33.31
CA LYS A 30 21.30 21.46 33.81
C LYS A 30 19.83 21.03 33.76
N GLY A 31 18.91 21.89 34.17
CA GLY A 31 17.46 21.61 34.12
C GLY A 31 16.96 21.40 32.70
N VAL A 32 17.36 22.26 31.76
CA VAL A 32 17.02 22.13 30.34
C VAL A 32 17.62 20.85 29.75
N GLN A 33 18.89 20.54 30.05
CA GLN A 33 19.55 19.33 29.58
C GLN A 33 18.86 18.06 30.10
N GLN A 34 18.40 18.06 31.35
CA GLN A 34 17.64 16.94 31.92
C GLN A 34 16.28 16.75 31.26
N VAL A 35 15.57 17.84 30.95
CA VAL A 35 14.29 17.76 30.24
C VAL A 35 14.49 17.23 28.82
N VAL A 36 15.50 17.72 28.10
CA VAL A 36 15.83 17.26 26.74
C VAL A 36 16.24 15.79 26.74
N ARG A 37 17.09 15.38 27.68
CA ARG A 37 17.49 13.97 27.81
C ARG A 37 16.30 13.07 28.18
N GLY A 38 15.47 13.49 29.13
CA GLY A 38 14.25 12.78 29.49
C GLY A 38 13.20 12.75 28.36
N ALA A 39 13.22 13.71 27.44
CA ALA A 39 12.42 13.66 26.23
C ALA A 39 12.97 12.64 25.23
N PHE A 40 14.29 12.60 25.01
CA PHE A 40 14.95 11.60 24.17
C PHE A 40 14.76 10.16 24.69
N ASP A 41 14.80 9.95 26.00
CA ASP A 41 14.56 8.63 26.61
C ASP A 41 13.11 8.13 26.43
N ARG A 42 12.16 9.04 26.17
CA ARG A 42 10.75 8.72 25.88
C ARG A 42 10.48 8.51 24.39
N LEU A 43 11.45 8.78 23.52
CA LEU A 43 11.35 8.52 22.09
C LEU A 43 12.00 7.17 21.79
N GLU A 44 11.40 6.40 20.89
CA GLU A 44 12.02 5.19 20.34
C GLU A 44 13.10 5.60 19.33
N LEU A 45 14.24 6.05 19.85
CA LEU A 45 15.36 6.46 19.02
C LEU A 45 16.02 5.25 18.39
N VAL A 46 15.89 5.13 17.08
CA VAL A 46 16.67 4.20 16.26
C VAL A 46 17.94 4.92 15.83
N SER A 47 19.09 4.27 16.00
CA SER A 47 20.35 4.86 15.53
C SER A 47 20.32 5.01 14.01
N ARG A 48 21.05 5.99 13.49
CA ARG A 48 21.13 6.17 12.03
C ARG A 48 21.72 4.92 11.35
N GLU A 49 22.68 4.27 11.99
CA GLU A 49 23.30 3.04 11.50
C GLU A 49 22.28 1.89 11.41
N ASP A 50 21.45 1.71 12.44
CA ASP A 50 20.40 0.68 12.44
C ASP A 50 19.35 0.95 11.34
N PHE A 51 18.98 2.21 11.15
CA PHE A 51 18.07 2.60 10.06
C PHE A 51 18.65 2.25 8.69
N ASP A 52 19.92 2.57 8.47
CA ASP A 52 20.61 2.27 7.20
C ASP A 52 20.71 0.75 6.95
N ILE A 53 20.94 -0.04 8.00
CA ILE A 53 20.92 -1.51 7.93
C ILE A 53 19.53 -2.03 7.53
N LEU A 54 18.47 -1.54 8.17
CA LEU A 54 17.09 -1.95 7.84
C LEU A 54 16.73 -1.58 6.39
N MET A 55 17.20 -0.43 5.91
CA MET A 55 17.01 -0.02 4.52
C MET A 55 17.68 -0.98 3.54
N ASP A 56 18.94 -1.37 3.79
CA ASP A 56 19.67 -2.33 2.96
C ASP A 56 18.98 -3.72 2.97
N VAL A 57 18.55 -4.19 4.14
CA VAL A 57 17.75 -5.44 4.25
C VAL A 57 16.46 -5.35 3.44
N LEU A 58 15.75 -4.22 3.50
CA LEU A 58 14.52 -4.00 2.74
C LEU A 58 14.79 -4.04 1.22
N GLN A 59 15.84 -3.38 0.76
CA GLN A 59 16.25 -3.38 -0.65
C GLN A 59 16.59 -4.78 -1.15
N ARG A 60 17.38 -5.55 -0.38
CA ARG A 60 17.71 -6.95 -0.71
C ARG A 60 16.48 -7.83 -0.76
N THR A 61 15.56 -7.64 0.20
CA THR A 61 14.31 -8.40 0.25
C THR A 61 13.45 -8.11 -0.97
N ARG A 62 13.31 -6.84 -1.36
CA ARG A 62 12.58 -6.46 -2.57
C ARG A 62 13.19 -7.10 -3.82
N SER A 63 14.50 -7.02 -3.99
CA SER A 63 15.19 -7.65 -5.13
C SER A 63 15.00 -9.17 -5.18
N ARG A 64 15.01 -9.82 -4.01
CA ARG A 64 14.75 -11.26 -3.89
C ARG A 64 13.30 -11.61 -4.24
N VAL A 65 12.33 -10.82 -3.78
CA VAL A 65 10.90 -10.99 -4.12
C VAL A 65 10.70 -10.87 -5.63
N GLU A 66 11.19 -9.81 -6.26
CA GLU A 66 11.08 -9.62 -7.71
C GLU A 66 11.71 -10.79 -8.50
N THR A 67 12.80 -11.35 -7.99
CA THR A 67 13.46 -12.51 -8.62
C THR A 67 12.62 -13.78 -8.48
N LEU A 68 12.02 -14.01 -7.32
CA LEU A 68 11.15 -15.17 -7.08
C LEU A 68 9.85 -15.06 -7.89
N GLU A 69 9.25 -13.87 -7.97
CA GLU A 69 8.07 -13.62 -8.80
C GLU A 69 8.32 -13.98 -10.27
N ARG A 70 9.49 -13.60 -10.83
CA ARG A 70 9.87 -14.00 -12.20
C ARG A 70 10.06 -15.51 -12.34
N GLN A 71 10.66 -16.17 -11.35
CA GLN A 71 10.84 -17.62 -11.39
C GLN A 71 9.50 -18.34 -11.35
N VAL A 72 8.58 -17.90 -10.51
CA VAL A 72 7.23 -18.46 -10.42
C VAL A 72 6.50 -18.27 -11.74
N ALA A 73 6.49 -17.06 -12.32
CA ALA A 73 5.85 -16.81 -13.62
C ALA A 73 6.40 -17.71 -14.74
N ASN A 74 7.73 -17.91 -14.77
CA ASN A 74 8.36 -18.81 -15.75
C ASN A 74 7.93 -20.27 -15.55
N LEU A 75 7.80 -20.72 -14.30
CA LEU A 75 7.36 -22.07 -13.97
C LEU A 75 5.88 -22.26 -14.31
N GLU A 76 5.03 -21.30 -13.98
CA GLU A 76 3.61 -21.29 -14.34
C GLU A 76 3.43 -21.39 -15.86
N ALA A 77 4.14 -20.57 -16.64
CA ALA A 77 4.11 -20.64 -18.10
C ALA A 77 4.60 -22.00 -18.66
N ALA A 78 5.64 -22.58 -18.07
CA ALA A 78 6.14 -23.89 -18.48
C ALA A 78 5.14 -25.03 -18.20
N VAL A 79 4.43 -24.95 -17.07
CA VAL A 79 3.36 -25.89 -16.71
C VAL A 79 2.18 -25.74 -17.65
N GLU A 80 1.75 -24.51 -17.96
CA GLU A 80 0.69 -24.24 -18.93
C GLU A 80 1.05 -24.78 -20.33
N ALA A 81 2.27 -24.55 -20.79
CA ALA A 81 2.76 -25.09 -22.06
C ALA A 81 2.79 -26.63 -22.09
N SER A 82 3.01 -27.26 -20.93
CA SER A 82 3.03 -28.72 -20.80
C SER A 82 1.64 -29.34 -20.66
N THR A 83 0.63 -28.55 -20.23
CA THR A 83 -0.75 -29.01 -20.03
C THR A 83 -1.70 -28.63 -21.16
N ALA A 84 -1.29 -27.76 -22.09
CA ALA A 84 -2.05 -27.45 -23.28
C ALA A 84 -2.10 -28.70 -24.19
N PRO A 85 -3.28 -29.27 -24.47
CA PRO A 85 -3.39 -30.35 -25.44
C PRO A 85 -3.00 -29.78 -26.79
N ALA A 86 -2.15 -30.50 -27.52
CA ALA A 86 -1.79 -30.20 -28.90
C ALA A 86 -3.08 -29.97 -29.69
N ALA A 87 -3.41 -28.70 -29.96
CA ALA A 87 -4.40 -28.35 -30.95
C ALA A 87 -3.85 -28.88 -32.27
N THR A 88 -4.36 -30.03 -32.69
CA THR A 88 -4.17 -30.63 -34.01
C THR A 88 -4.37 -29.55 -35.07
N PRO A 89 -3.31 -29.12 -35.78
CA PRO A 89 -3.48 -28.35 -37.00
C PRO A 89 -3.69 -29.37 -38.11
N MET A 90 -4.90 -29.90 -38.24
CA MET A 90 -5.27 -30.72 -39.38
C MET A 90 -6.75 -30.53 -39.72
N GLU A 91 -7.14 -29.28 -39.94
CA GLU A 91 -8.35 -28.94 -40.68
C GLU A 91 -8.00 -27.84 -41.69
N ALA A 92 -7.26 -28.24 -42.72
CA ALA A 92 -6.97 -27.42 -43.89
C ALA A 92 -6.73 -28.31 -45.11
N GLU A 93 -7.70 -29.14 -45.46
CA GLU A 93 -7.88 -29.58 -46.85
C GLU A 93 -9.34 -29.95 -47.09
N VAL A 94 -10.16 -28.94 -47.38
CA VAL A 94 -11.44 -29.12 -48.07
C VAL A 94 -11.12 -29.13 -49.57
N PRO A 95 -11.21 -30.26 -50.28
CA PRO A 95 -11.09 -30.24 -51.74
C PRO A 95 -12.34 -29.59 -52.36
N PRO A 96 -12.21 -28.81 -53.45
CA PRO A 96 -13.36 -28.17 -54.08
C PRO A 96 -14.12 -29.22 -54.89
N VAL A 97 -15.41 -29.40 -54.60
CA VAL A 97 -16.33 -30.10 -55.50
C VAL A 97 -17.42 -29.11 -55.93
N PRO A 98 -17.53 -28.78 -57.23
CA PRO A 98 -18.60 -27.93 -57.74
C PRO A 98 -19.89 -28.72 -57.97
N ASP A 99 -20.99 -27.97 -58.01
CA ASP A 99 -22.34 -28.24 -58.54
C ASP A 99 -23.50 -28.58 -57.58
N GLN A 100 -24.35 -27.54 -57.42
CA GLN A 100 -25.81 -27.52 -57.67
C GLN A 100 -26.78 -28.12 -56.63
N HIS A 101 -27.38 -27.25 -55.79
CA HIS A 101 -28.84 -27.01 -55.77
C HIS A 101 -29.23 -25.90 -54.76
N GLU A 102 -29.98 -24.91 -55.24
CA GLU A 102 -30.91 -24.04 -54.49
C GLU A 102 -32.23 -24.04 -55.31
N PRO A 103 -33.41 -23.64 -54.78
CA PRO A 103 -33.74 -23.20 -53.41
C PRO A 103 -35.08 -23.78 -52.87
N GLU A 104 -35.55 -23.20 -51.74
CA GLU A 104 -36.95 -23.03 -51.24
C GLU A 104 -37.31 -23.80 -49.94
N PRO A 105 -38.26 -23.31 -49.10
CA PRO A 105 -38.40 -21.95 -48.54
C PRO A 105 -38.73 -21.93 -47.01
N ASP A 106 -38.60 -20.74 -46.42
CA ASP A 106 -39.07 -20.18 -45.14
C ASP A 106 -39.85 -21.03 -44.09
N SER A 107 -39.44 -20.93 -42.81
CA SER A 107 -40.34 -20.54 -41.71
C SER A 107 -39.61 -20.39 -40.36
N ASP A 108 -39.64 -19.16 -39.86
CA ASP A 108 -39.82 -18.70 -38.47
C ASP A 108 -39.32 -19.56 -37.29
N SER A 109 -38.41 -18.97 -36.51
CA SER A 109 -38.65 -18.84 -35.07
C SER A 109 -37.82 -17.68 -34.52
N ASP A 110 -38.53 -16.61 -34.21
CA ASP A 110 -38.12 -15.61 -33.23
C ASP A 110 -37.64 -16.29 -31.94
N SER A 111 -36.56 -15.78 -31.37
CA SER A 111 -36.40 -15.73 -29.92
C SER A 111 -35.61 -14.47 -29.60
N ASP A 112 -36.36 -13.42 -29.32
CA ASP A 112 -35.91 -12.31 -28.50
C ASP A 112 -35.20 -12.83 -27.24
N SER A 113 -34.04 -12.25 -26.95
CA SER A 113 -33.66 -11.99 -25.58
C SER A 113 -32.81 -10.74 -25.55
N ASP A 114 -33.49 -9.62 -25.32
CA ASP A 114 -32.92 -8.40 -24.79
C ASP A 114 -32.08 -8.69 -23.52
N SER A 115 -30.87 -8.17 -23.50
CA SER A 115 -30.32 -7.54 -22.29
C SER A 115 -29.26 -6.53 -22.70
N ASP A 116 -29.79 -5.35 -22.95
CA ASP A 116 -29.20 -4.04 -22.71
C ASP A 116 -28.34 -3.99 -21.42
N SER A 117 -27.13 -3.46 -21.54
CA SER A 117 -26.63 -2.38 -20.67
C SER A 117 -25.34 -1.82 -21.26
N ASP A 118 -25.53 -0.95 -22.24
CA ASP A 118 -24.62 0.13 -22.64
C ASP A 118 -24.48 1.09 -21.44
N SER A 119 -23.27 1.26 -20.88
CA SER A 119 -22.31 2.34 -21.16
C SER A 119 -22.91 3.77 -21.16
N GLU A 120 -22.35 4.58 -20.25
CA GLU A 120 -22.06 6.02 -20.40
C GLU A 120 -23.21 7.04 -20.59
N GLU A 121 -23.52 7.80 -19.53
CA GLU A 121 -23.76 9.27 -19.58
C GLU A 121 -23.90 9.77 -18.12
N GLU A 122 -23.49 10.94 -17.61
CA GLU A 122 -22.54 11.99 -17.93
C GLU A 122 -22.61 12.99 -16.75
N ASN A 123 -21.52 13.70 -16.48
CA ASN A 123 -21.39 15.04 -15.89
C ASN A 123 -22.36 15.55 -14.80
N HIS A 124 -21.79 16.20 -13.77
CA HIS A 124 -21.60 17.67 -13.78
C HIS A 124 -20.85 18.18 -12.52
N LYS A 125 -19.81 18.99 -12.76
CA LYS A 125 -19.14 19.95 -11.85
C LYS A 125 -20.08 21.16 -11.60
N PRO A 126 -19.68 22.32 -11.01
CA PRO A 126 -18.91 22.69 -9.80
C PRO A 126 -19.78 23.44 -8.77
N THR A 127 -19.26 23.66 -7.55
CA THR A 127 -19.54 24.87 -6.74
C THR A 127 -18.36 25.19 -5.85
#